data_AF-A0A7X6RJ76-F1
#
_entry.id   AF-A0A7X6RJ76-F1
#
_cell.length_a   1.000
_cell.length_b   1.000
_cell.length_c   1.000
_cell.angle_alpha   90.00
_cell.angle_beta   90.00
_cell.angle_gamma   90.00
#
_symmetry.space_group_name_H-M   'P 1'
#
loop_
_entity.id
_entity.type
_entity.pdbx_description
1 polymer ?
#
loop_
_entity_poly.entity_id
_entity_poly.type
_entity_poly.pdbx_seq_one_letter_code
_entity_poly.pdbx_strand_id
1 'polypeptide(L)'
;MAALRRDLQIATRNGRYALVTAVAAAVISAGISAWASMSVSNSEMSRQEHITAAQAVRKDRREVYTEYVTSFMDLEGQLGTINAALSAHPPDRATIAAELNKLPQLVQSNMRAEAAVRIVGSEMGPLLARRDRALTALVSEPGSSLLVVRNYLDDHPNTVSDDDEWHRVATVGITAIQKFVNDTSIDEIAERARADLGSG
;
A
#
# COMPACT_ATOMS: atom_id res chain seq x y z
N MET A 1 24.32 6.38 -39.51
CA MET A 1 24.44 6.28 -38.03
C MET A 1 23.33 7.07 -37.32
N ALA A 2 22.07 6.69 -37.51
CA ALA A 2 20.93 7.33 -36.82
C ALA A 2 19.99 6.30 -36.14
N ALA A 3 20.00 5.05 -36.60
CA ALA A 3 19.23 3.96 -36.00
C ALA A 3 19.81 3.48 -34.65
N LEU A 4 21.14 3.31 -34.55
CA LEU A 4 21.84 2.88 -33.33
C LEU A 4 21.64 3.80 -32.10
N ARG A 5 21.44 5.11 -32.31
CA ARG A 5 21.14 6.05 -31.21
C ARG A 5 19.69 5.95 -30.75
N ARG A 6 18.76 5.58 -31.63
CA ARG A 6 17.34 5.44 -31.33
C ARG A 6 17.07 4.17 -30.53
N ASP A 7 17.78 3.08 -30.83
CA ASP A 7 17.67 1.81 -30.08
C ASP A 7 18.28 1.90 -28.67
N LEU A 8 19.37 2.66 -28.50
CA LEU A 8 19.95 2.93 -27.17
C LEU A 8 19.06 3.80 -26.28
N GLN A 9 18.23 4.67 -26.88
CA GLN A 9 17.28 5.52 -26.15
C GLN A 9 16.00 4.75 -25.76
N ILE A 10 15.63 3.71 -26.51
CA ILE A 10 14.53 2.80 -26.17
C ILE A 10 14.97 1.80 -25.09
N ALA A 11 16.22 1.32 -25.12
CA ALA A 11 16.76 0.40 -24.12
C ALA A 11 16.91 1.03 -22.72
N THR A 12 17.06 2.35 -22.62
CA THR A 12 17.24 3.05 -21.33
C THR A 12 15.94 3.29 -20.55
N ARG A 13 14.76 3.11 -21.17
CA ARG A 13 13.46 3.22 -20.47
C ARG A 13 13.02 1.89 -19.82
N ASN A 14 13.50 0.75 -20.34
CA ASN A 14 13.24 -0.59 -19.80
C ASN A 14 14.29 -1.05 -18.76
N GLY A 15 15.46 -0.40 -18.72
CA GLY A 15 16.53 -0.74 -17.77
C GLY A 15 16.14 -0.59 -16.29
N ARG A 16 15.19 0.30 -15.95
CA ARG A 16 14.72 0.47 -14.56
C ARG A 16 13.87 -0.70 -14.07
N TYR A 17 13.04 -1.29 -14.94
CA TYR A 17 12.28 -2.48 -14.58
C TYR A 17 13.16 -3.73 -14.55
N ALA A 18 14.12 -3.84 -15.47
CA ALA A 18 15.09 -4.94 -15.46
C ALA A 18 15.99 -4.94 -14.21
N LEU A 19 16.43 -3.76 -13.75
CA LEU A 19 17.20 -3.63 -12.50
C LEU A 19 16.38 -3.98 -11.26
N VAL A 20 15.11 -3.58 -11.18
CA VAL A 20 14.24 -3.90 -10.03
C VAL A 20 13.94 -5.40 -9.96
N THR A 21 13.66 -6.05 -11.10
CA THR A 21 13.44 -7.51 -11.14
C THR A 21 14.71 -8.29 -10.85
N ALA A 22 15.88 -7.82 -11.31
CA ALA A 22 17.16 -8.43 -10.99
C ALA A 22 17.53 -8.30 -9.49
N VAL A 23 17.19 -7.17 -8.85
CA VAL A 23 17.36 -6.99 -7.40
C VAL A 23 16.38 -7.88 -6.62
N ALA A 24 15.13 -8.02 -7.05
CA ALA A 24 14.18 -8.94 -6.44
C ALA A 24 14.62 -10.41 -6.52
N ALA A 25 15.20 -10.84 -7.66
CA ALA A 25 15.74 -12.19 -7.82
C ALA A 25 17.07 -12.39 -7.07
N ALA A 26 17.93 -11.37 -7.00
CA ALA A 26 19.19 -11.44 -6.26
C ALA A 26 18.99 -11.47 -4.74
N VAL A 27 17.96 -10.80 -4.20
CA VAL A 27 17.60 -10.87 -2.77
C VAL A 27 17.06 -12.27 -2.41
N ILE A 28 16.30 -12.90 -3.31
CA ILE A 28 15.82 -14.28 -3.11
C ILE A 28 16.97 -15.29 -3.20
N SER A 29 17.95 -15.10 -4.10
CA SER A 29 19.12 -15.99 -4.21
C SER A 29 20.17 -15.77 -3.10
N ALA A 30 20.42 -14.53 -2.67
CA ALA A 30 21.36 -14.25 -1.58
C ALA A 30 20.85 -14.75 -0.21
N GLY A 31 19.53 -14.90 -0.05
CA GLY A 31 18.92 -15.48 1.15
C GLY A 31 19.15 -16.99 1.30
N ILE A 32 19.45 -17.72 0.22
CA ILE A 32 19.60 -19.19 0.26
C ILE A 32 21.08 -19.62 0.43
N SER A 33 22.04 -18.79 0.02
CA SER A 33 23.47 -19.17 0.04
C SER A 33 24.18 -18.99 1.39
N ALA A 34 23.60 -18.27 2.35
CA ALA A 34 24.18 -18.10 3.69
C ALA A 34 23.99 -19.34 4.61
N TRP A 35 23.22 -20.35 4.17
CA TRP A 35 22.87 -21.52 4.98
C TRP A 35 23.83 -22.71 4.87
N ALA A 36 24.88 -22.65 4.04
CA ALA A 36 25.72 -23.82 3.72
C ALA A 36 27.13 -23.82 4.31
N SER A 37 27.53 -22.84 5.13
CA SER A 37 28.88 -22.87 5.72
C SER A 37 28.91 -22.30 7.13
N MET A 38 28.53 -23.13 8.10
CA MET A 38 29.08 -23.07 9.45
C MET A 38 28.87 -24.42 10.13
N SER A 39 29.80 -25.34 9.86
CA SER A 39 29.93 -26.58 10.62
C SER A 39 30.93 -26.37 11.78
N VAL A 40 30.42 -26.60 13.00
CA VAL A 40 31.09 -27.02 14.25
C VAL A 40 31.80 -25.97 15.14
N SER A 41 31.16 -25.58 16.27
CA SER A 41 31.48 -26.12 17.62
C SER A 41 30.37 -25.84 18.63
N ASN A 42 30.17 -26.77 19.58
CA ASN A 42 28.87 -27.20 20.10
C ASN A 42 28.31 -26.41 21.31
N SER A 43 27.02 -26.07 21.22
CA SER A 43 26.04 -25.75 22.28
C SER A 43 25.82 -24.29 22.73
N GLU A 44 26.84 -23.48 23.04
CA GLU A 44 26.60 -22.09 23.50
C GLU A 44 26.65 -21.06 22.36
N MET A 45 27.62 -21.17 21.45
CA MET A 45 27.76 -20.28 20.29
C MET A 45 26.59 -20.42 19.33
N SER A 46 26.14 -21.66 19.08
CA SER A 46 24.93 -21.93 18.29
C SER A 46 23.67 -21.33 18.93
N ARG A 47 23.56 -21.35 20.26
CA ARG A 47 22.42 -20.75 20.97
C ARG A 47 22.44 -19.22 20.85
N GLN A 48 23.62 -18.61 20.97
CA GLN A 48 23.80 -17.17 20.83
C GLN A 48 23.57 -16.69 19.39
N GLU A 49 24.04 -17.44 18.40
CA GLU A 49 23.78 -17.20 16.98
C GLU A 49 22.29 -17.34 16.65
N HIS A 50 21.61 -18.37 17.17
CA HIS A 50 20.16 -18.52 17.02
C HIS A 50 19.38 -17.38 17.69
N ILE A 51 19.80 -16.92 18.87
CA ILE A 51 19.17 -15.77 19.55
C ILE A 51 19.38 -14.49 18.74
N THR A 52 20.58 -14.27 18.22
CA THR A 52 20.91 -13.08 17.42
C THR A 52 20.14 -13.07 16.10
N ALA A 53 20.06 -14.21 15.40
CA ALA A 53 19.27 -14.36 14.19
C ALA A 53 17.77 -14.18 14.44
N ALA A 54 17.24 -14.77 15.52
CA ALA A 54 15.85 -14.59 15.91
C ALA A 54 15.52 -13.12 16.28
N GLN A 55 16.44 -12.42 16.94
CA GLN A 55 16.31 -11.00 17.25
C GLN A 55 16.35 -10.12 15.99
N ALA A 56 17.22 -10.45 15.02
CA ALA A 56 17.27 -9.75 13.73
C ALA A 56 15.95 -9.90 12.97
N VAL A 57 15.45 -11.14 12.82
CA VAL A 57 14.15 -11.41 12.16
C VAL A 57 12.99 -10.69 12.88
N ARG A 58 13.00 -10.64 14.21
CA ARG A 58 11.99 -9.91 15.00
C ARG A 58 12.06 -8.41 14.75
N LYS A 59 13.26 -7.85 14.64
CA LYS A 59 13.47 -6.43 14.33
C LYS A 59 12.96 -6.10 12.93
N ASP A 60 13.32 -6.90 11.93
CA ASP A 60 12.90 -6.71 10.54
C ASP A 60 11.37 -6.80 10.40
N ARG A 61 10.75 -7.79 11.07
CA ARG A 61 9.28 -7.90 11.15
C ARG A 61 8.64 -6.66 11.76
N ARG A 62 9.19 -6.16 12.86
CA ARG A 62 8.65 -4.98 13.54
C ARG A 62 8.71 -3.75 12.65
N GLU A 63 9.80 -3.56 11.92
CA GLU A 63 9.97 -2.46 10.98
C GLU A 63 8.92 -2.53 9.87
N VAL A 64 8.76 -3.69 9.23
CA VAL A 64 7.74 -3.92 8.20
C VAL A 64 6.32 -3.67 8.71
N TYR A 65 5.98 -4.16 9.90
CA TYR A 65 4.67 -3.91 10.49
C TYR A 65 4.42 -2.44 10.81
N THR A 66 5.45 -1.74 11.29
CA THR A 66 5.36 -0.30 11.58
C THR A 66 5.19 0.50 10.29
N GLU A 67 5.94 0.17 9.24
CA GLU A 67 5.83 0.79 7.92
C GLU A 67 4.43 0.59 7.33
N TYR A 68 3.87 -0.62 7.43
CA TYR A 68 2.52 -0.90 6.96
C TYR A 68 1.46 -0.06 7.67
N VAL A 69 1.46 -0.05 9.01
CA VAL A 69 0.51 0.76 9.79
C VAL A 69 0.68 2.25 9.51
N THR A 70 1.91 2.74 9.37
CA THR A 70 2.17 4.15 9.02
C THR A 70 1.60 4.49 7.65
N SER A 71 1.85 3.64 6.64
CA SER A 71 1.32 3.85 5.28
C SER A 71 -0.21 3.78 5.22
N PHE A 72 -0.82 2.97 6.08
CA PHE A 72 -2.27 2.91 6.25
C PHE A 72 -2.80 4.21 6.85
N MET A 73 -2.18 4.74 7.90
CA MET A 73 -2.59 6.00 8.55
C MET A 73 -2.46 7.20 7.58
N ASP A 74 -1.42 7.23 6.77
CA ASP A 74 -1.26 8.26 5.72
C ASP A 74 -2.39 8.19 4.68
N LEU A 75 -2.73 6.97 4.25
CA LEU A 75 -3.86 6.73 3.34
C LEU A 75 -5.18 7.17 3.98
N GLU A 76 -5.45 6.77 5.22
CA GLU A 76 -6.64 7.15 5.97
C GLU A 76 -6.75 8.67 6.15
N GLY A 77 -5.64 9.34 6.49
CA GLY A 77 -5.59 10.80 6.60
C GLY A 77 -5.94 11.52 5.29
N GLN A 78 -5.46 11.00 4.16
CA GLN A 78 -5.84 11.54 2.85
C GLN A 78 -7.31 11.29 2.53
N LEU A 79 -7.86 10.12 2.88
CA LEU A 79 -9.29 9.84 2.71
C LEU A 79 -10.15 10.76 3.58
N GLY A 80 -9.71 11.09 4.79
CA GLY A 80 -10.34 12.11 5.63
C GLY A 80 -10.34 13.49 4.97
N THR A 81 -9.24 13.86 4.32
CA THR A 81 -9.13 15.13 3.58
C THR A 81 -10.06 15.16 2.36
N ILE A 82 -10.14 14.05 1.61
CA ILE A 82 -11.10 13.91 0.50
C ILE A 82 -12.54 14.01 1.04
N ASN A 83 -12.86 13.30 2.12
CA ASN A 83 -14.19 13.33 2.73
C ASN A 83 -14.61 14.76 3.13
N ALA A 84 -13.69 15.53 3.70
CA ALA A 84 -13.92 16.93 4.04
C ALA A 84 -14.16 17.79 2.78
N ALA A 85 -13.37 17.60 1.72
CA ALA A 85 -13.55 18.31 0.46
C ALA A 85 -14.89 17.99 -0.23
N LEU A 86 -15.33 16.73 -0.18
CA LEU A 86 -16.63 16.31 -0.72
C LEU A 86 -17.82 16.85 0.09
N SER A 87 -17.63 17.12 1.37
CA SER A 87 -18.66 17.65 2.28
C SER A 87 -18.70 19.18 2.33
N ALA A 88 -17.83 19.87 1.58
CA ALA A 88 -17.75 21.31 1.57
C ALA A 88 -18.91 21.95 0.78
N HIS A 89 -19.45 23.06 1.31
CA HIS A 89 -20.52 23.84 0.68
C HIS A 89 -20.13 25.32 0.67
N PRO A 90 -19.99 25.97 -0.51
CA PRO A 90 -20.12 25.38 -1.85
C PRO A 90 -18.96 24.42 -2.18
N PRO A 91 -19.14 23.48 -3.12
CA PRO A 91 -18.08 22.58 -3.56
C PRO A 91 -16.97 23.32 -4.30
N ASP A 92 -15.71 22.96 -3.99
CA ASP A 92 -14.53 23.45 -4.70
C ASP A 92 -13.91 22.34 -5.55
N ARG A 93 -14.20 22.38 -6.86
CA ARG A 93 -13.66 21.45 -7.85
C ARG A 93 -12.15 21.31 -7.77
N ALA A 94 -11.43 22.44 -7.66
CA ALA A 94 -9.97 22.44 -7.71
C ALA A 94 -9.39 21.73 -6.49
N THR A 95 -9.96 22.01 -5.31
CA THR A 95 -9.59 21.31 -4.08
C THR A 95 -9.92 19.83 -4.15
N ILE A 96 -11.14 19.45 -4.54
CA ILE A 96 -11.53 18.03 -4.64
C ILE A 96 -10.62 17.26 -5.60
N ALA A 97 -10.37 17.82 -6.79
CA ALA A 97 -9.47 17.21 -7.78
C ALA A 97 -8.03 17.09 -7.26
N ALA A 98 -7.52 18.12 -6.58
CA ALA A 98 -6.17 18.10 -6.01
C ALA A 98 -6.03 16.99 -4.96
N GLU A 99 -7.01 16.82 -4.08
CA GLU A 99 -6.98 15.78 -3.05
C GLU A 99 -7.13 14.37 -3.65
N LEU A 100 -8.02 14.17 -4.63
CA LEU A 100 -8.15 12.89 -5.34
C LEU A 100 -6.88 12.51 -6.13
N ASN A 101 -6.09 13.49 -6.56
CA ASN A 101 -4.86 13.26 -7.32
C ASN A 101 -3.67 12.82 -6.45
N LYS A 102 -3.72 13.04 -5.13
CA LYS A 102 -2.72 12.52 -4.19
C LYS A 102 -2.93 11.03 -3.87
N LEU A 103 -4.18 10.57 -3.97
CA LEU A 103 -4.57 9.21 -3.58
C LEU A 103 -3.76 8.09 -4.26
N PRO A 104 -3.48 8.09 -5.58
CA PRO A 104 -2.76 6.99 -6.23
C PRO A 104 -1.38 6.70 -5.62
N GLN A 105 -0.65 7.75 -5.20
CA GLN A 105 0.67 7.59 -4.60
C GLN A 105 0.59 6.91 -3.24
N LEU A 106 -0.39 7.29 -2.42
CA LEU A 106 -0.60 6.70 -1.09
C LEU A 106 -1.11 5.26 -1.17
N VAL A 107 -2.03 4.99 -2.10
CA VAL A 107 -2.46 3.62 -2.42
C VAL A 107 -1.26 2.76 -2.81
N GLN A 108 -0.40 3.26 -3.70
CA GLN A 108 0.80 2.54 -4.11
C GLN A 108 1.77 2.32 -2.94
N SER A 109 1.97 3.32 -2.09
CA SER A 109 2.81 3.21 -0.89
C SER A 109 2.30 2.11 0.05
N ASN A 110 1.01 2.14 0.37
CA ASN A 110 0.37 1.13 1.20
C ASN A 110 0.47 -0.28 0.60
N MET A 111 0.27 -0.43 -0.71
CA MET A 111 0.44 -1.73 -1.38
C MET A 111 1.87 -2.29 -1.30
N ARG A 112 2.89 -1.43 -1.32
CA ARG A 112 4.29 -1.87 -1.17
C ARG A 112 4.57 -2.34 0.25
N ALA A 113 4.11 -1.60 1.25
CA ALA A 113 4.26 -2.00 2.64
C ALA A 113 3.48 -3.29 2.93
N GLU A 114 2.30 -3.46 2.33
CA GLU A 114 1.52 -4.70 2.43
C GLU A 114 2.23 -5.90 1.80
N ALA A 115 2.89 -5.70 0.65
CA ALA A 115 3.71 -6.74 0.04
C ALA A 115 4.86 -7.18 0.96
N ALA A 116 5.49 -6.24 1.69
CA ALA A 116 6.48 -6.58 2.71
C ALA A 116 5.86 -7.40 3.85
N VAL A 117 4.66 -7.05 4.32
CA VAL A 117 3.93 -7.85 5.33
C VAL A 117 3.65 -9.26 4.84
N ARG A 118 3.26 -9.45 3.57
CA ARG A 118 3.08 -10.80 2.98
C ARG A 118 4.35 -11.65 3.02
N ILE A 119 5.53 -11.03 3.00
CA ILE A 119 6.83 -11.73 3.02
C ILE A 119 7.18 -12.16 4.44
N VAL A 120 7.02 -11.27 5.42
CA VAL A 120 7.57 -11.50 6.77
C VAL A 120 6.54 -12.03 7.77
N GLY A 121 5.25 -11.82 7.50
CA GLY A 121 4.17 -12.12 8.43
C GLY A 121 3.60 -13.53 8.29
N SER A 122 3.16 -14.08 9.41
CA SER A 122 2.58 -15.42 9.48
C SER A 122 1.04 -15.37 9.47
N GLU A 123 0.42 -16.25 8.68
CA GLU A 123 -1.04 -16.40 8.54
C GLU A 123 -1.80 -15.11 8.13
N MET A 124 -1.13 -14.15 7.49
CA MET A 124 -1.72 -12.88 7.07
C MET A 124 -2.64 -12.98 5.83
N GLY A 125 -2.61 -14.10 5.10
CA GLY A 125 -3.24 -14.24 3.78
C GLY A 125 -4.72 -13.81 3.71
N PRO A 126 -5.61 -14.40 4.53
CA PRO A 126 -7.03 -14.03 4.52
C PRO A 126 -7.30 -12.57 4.93
N LEU A 127 -6.55 -12.04 5.89
CA LEU A 127 -6.68 -10.66 6.38
C LEU A 127 -6.31 -9.67 5.28
N LEU A 128 -5.16 -9.88 4.63
CA LEU A 128 -4.70 -9.02 3.54
C LEU A 128 -5.59 -9.14 2.30
N ALA A 129 -6.11 -10.34 1.98
CA ALA A 129 -7.05 -10.50 0.88
C ALA A 129 -8.40 -9.80 1.12
N ARG A 130 -8.83 -9.65 2.38
CA ARG A 130 -9.98 -8.80 2.72
C ARG A 130 -9.64 -7.33 2.50
N ARG A 131 -8.46 -6.90 2.95
CA ARG A 131 -7.97 -5.53 2.78
C ARG A 131 -7.86 -5.13 1.29
N ASP A 132 -7.31 -6.01 0.46
CA ASP A 132 -7.23 -5.83 -1.00
C ASP A 132 -8.60 -5.55 -1.62
N ARG A 133 -9.61 -6.33 -1.20
CA ARG A 133 -10.99 -6.18 -1.67
C ARG A 133 -11.59 -4.86 -1.22
N ALA A 134 -11.37 -4.46 0.03
CA ALA A 134 -11.84 -3.17 0.53
C ALA A 134 -11.19 -1.99 -0.22
N LEU A 135 -9.88 -2.06 -0.47
CA LEU A 135 -9.15 -1.04 -1.21
C LEU A 135 -9.59 -0.97 -2.68
N THR A 136 -9.77 -2.13 -3.32
CA THR A 136 -10.33 -2.21 -4.67
C THR A 136 -11.73 -1.60 -4.70
N ALA A 137 -12.57 -1.92 -3.73
CA ALA A 137 -13.93 -1.41 -3.65
C ALA A 137 -13.95 0.13 -3.51
N LEU A 138 -13.11 0.68 -2.64
CA LEU A 138 -12.94 2.12 -2.47
C LEU A 138 -12.57 2.83 -3.78
N VAL A 139 -11.65 2.24 -4.55
CA VAL A 139 -11.05 2.91 -5.71
C VAL A 139 -11.86 2.71 -6.99
N SER A 140 -12.46 1.54 -7.21
CA SER A 140 -12.99 1.18 -8.52
C SER A 140 -14.28 0.35 -8.51
N GLU A 141 -14.97 0.17 -7.37
CA GLU A 141 -16.30 -0.47 -7.36
C GLU A 141 -17.27 0.31 -8.28
N PRO A 142 -17.88 -0.33 -9.29
CA PRO A 142 -18.79 0.35 -10.19
C PRO A 142 -19.97 0.97 -9.44
N GLY A 143 -20.13 2.29 -9.56
CA GLY A 143 -21.26 3.01 -8.97
C GLY A 143 -21.18 3.27 -7.46
N SER A 144 -20.14 2.79 -6.77
CA SER A 144 -20.01 2.94 -5.30
C SER A 144 -18.57 3.20 -4.82
N SER A 145 -17.78 3.94 -5.61
CA SER A 145 -16.35 4.20 -5.37
C SER A 145 -15.96 5.65 -5.64
N LEU A 146 -14.72 6.00 -5.29
CA LEU A 146 -14.14 7.30 -5.63
C LEU A 146 -13.96 7.51 -7.14
N LEU A 147 -14.02 6.45 -7.95
CA LEU A 147 -14.02 6.58 -9.41
C LEU A 147 -15.26 7.33 -9.90
N VAL A 148 -16.40 7.19 -9.24
CA VAL A 148 -17.63 7.92 -9.59
C VAL A 148 -17.42 9.42 -9.47
N VAL A 149 -16.77 9.86 -8.37
CA VAL A 149 -16.44 11.26 -8.15
C VAL A 149 -15.44 11.75 -9.20
N ARG A 150 -14.37 10.97 -9.46
CA ARG A 150 -13.38 11.34 -10.49
C ARG A 150 -14.04 11.51 -11.86
N ASN A 151 -14.85 10.56 -12.29
CA ASN A 151 -15.55 10.62 -13.58
C ASN A 151 -16.44 11.87 -13.66
N TYR A 152 -17.18 12.19 -12.59
CA TYR A 152 -18.01 13.39 -12.56
C TYR A 152 -17.18 14.68 -12.74
N LEU A 153 -16.02 14.78 -12.09
CA LEU A 153 -15.12 15.95 -12.22
C LEU A 153 -14.45 16.05 -13.59
N ASP A 154 -14.23 14.91 -14.25
CA ASP A 154 -13.69 14.83 -15.61
C ASP A 154 -14.76 15.29 -16.62
N ASP A 155 -16.03 14.92 -16.40
CA ASP A 155 -17.19 15.35 -17.20
C ASP A 155 -17.55 16.83 -16.97
N HIS A 156 -17.20 17.38 -15.80
CA HIS A 156 -17.44 18.77 -15.41
C HIS A 156 -16.12 19.54 -15.17
N PRO A 157 -15.37 19.88 -16.25
CA PRO A 157 -14.00 20.38 -16.14
C PRO A 157 -13.85 21.80 -15.56
N ASN A 158 -14.91 22.60 -15.60
CA ASN A 158 -14.83 24.01 -15.25
C ASN A 158 -15.31 24.30 -13.83
N THR A 159 -16.51 23.82 -13.49
CA THR A 159 -17.19 24.14 -12.23
C THR A 159 -18.03 22.96 -11.78
N VAL A 160 -18.14 22.79 -10.46
CA VAL A 160 -19.11 21.90 -9.82
C VAL A 160 -20.17 22.81 -9.20
N SER A 161 -21.43 22.59 -9.58
CA SER A 161 -22.57 23.31 -9.00
C SER A 161 -22.98 22.65 -7.69
N ASP A 162 -23.49 23.45 -6.75
CA ASP A 162 -24.05 22.93 -5.49
C ASP A 162 -25.50 22.46 -5.71
N ASP A 163 -25.67 21.36 -6.44
CA ASP A 163 -26.96 20.83 -6.88
C ASP A 163 -27.20 19.37 -6.47
N ASP A 164 -28.42 18.87 -6.66
CA ASP A 164 -28.81 17.50 -6.29
C ASP A 164 -27.93 16.42 -6.95
N GLU A 165 -27.38 16.70 -8.14
CA GLU A 165 -26.51 15.77 -8.85
C GLU A 165 -25.16 15.67 -8.15
N TRP A 166 -24.53 16.81 -7.85
CA TRP A 166 -23.30 16.85 -7.06
C TRP A 166 -23.48 16.18 -5.70
N HIS A 167 -24.54 16.50 -4.97
CA HIS A 167 -24.79 15.91 -3.64
C HIS A 167 -24.89 14.39 -3.70
N ARG A 168 -25.50 13.83 -4.76
CA ARG A 168 -25.56 12.39 -4.97
C ARG A 168 -24.17 11.79 -5.21
N VAL A 169 -23.37 12.42 -6.07
CA VAL A 169 -22.00 11.96 -6.39
C VAL A 169 -21.09 12.05 -5.16
N ALA A 170 -21.14 13.16 -4.43
CA ALA A 170 -20.39 13.37 -3.19
C ALA A 170 -20.76 12.31 -2.14
N THR A 171 -22.07 12.03 -1.96
CA THR A 171 -22.56 10.99 -1.04
C THR A 171 -22.01 9.61 -1.38
N VAL A 172 -21.92 9.26 -2.67
CA VAL A 172 -21.31 8.00 -3.12
C VAL A 172 -19.84 7.92 -2.70
N GLY A 173 -19.06 8.98 -2.95
CA GLY A 173 -17.65 9.04 -2.56
C GLY A 173 -17.43 8.96 -1.05
N ILE A 174 -18.23 9.72 -0.28
CA ILE A 174 -18.22 9.71 1.19
C ILE A 174 -18.55 8.32 1.73
N THR A 175 -19.58 7.67 1.19
CA THR A 175 -19.98 6.32 1.61
C THR A 175 -18.88 5.30 1.32
N ALA A 176 -18.22 5.41 0.16
CA ALA A 176 -17.09 4.54 -0.18
C ALA A 176 -15.92 4.68 0.81
N ILE A 177 -15.58 5.93 1.18
CA ILE A 177 -14.56 6.23 2.20
C ILE A 177 -14.96 5.62 3.54
N GLN A 178 -16.19 5.85 4.01
CA GLN A 178 -16.68 5.33 5.29
C GLN A 178 -16.66 3.80 5.33
N LYS A 179 -17.09 3.14 4.25
CA LYS A 179 -17.05 1.66 4.14
C LYS A 179 -15.62 1.12 4.29
N PHE A 180 -14.64 1.81 3.73
CA PHE A 180 -13.23 1.42 3.81
C PHE A 180 -12.59 1.69 5.18
N VAL A 181 -12.86 2.86 5.76
CA VAL A 181 -12.31 3.28 7.06
C VAL A 181 -12.90 2.44 8.20
N ASN A 182 -14.18 2.06 8.10
CA ASN A 182 -14.83 1.20 9.09
C ASN A 182 -14.46 -0.29 8.98
N ASP A 183 -13.56 -0.67 8.05
CA ASP A 183 -13.09 -2.03 7.94
C ASP A 183 -12.06 -2.33 9.06
N THR A 184 -12.44 -3.19 10.01
CA THR A 184 -11.62 -3.63 11.16
C THR A 184 -10.40 -4.50 10.82
N SER A 185 -10.12 -4.78 9.54
CA SER A 185 -9.01 -5.65 9.16
C SER A 185 -7.65 -5.13 9.61
N ILE A 186 -7.47 -3.81 9.75
CA ILE A 186 -6.22 -3.25 10.25
C ILE A 186 -5.96 -3.61 11.71
N ASP A 187 -7.01 -3.65 12.53
CA ASP A 187 -6.91 -4.07 13.94
C ASP A 187 -6.57 -5.56 14.03
N GLU A 188 -7.21 -6.39 13.21
CA GLU A 188 -6.93 -7.83 13.12
C GLU A 188 -5.49 -8.10 12.64
N ILE A 189 -4.97 -7.32 11.68
CA ILE A 189 -3.58 -7.39 11.23
C ILE A 189 -2.63 -6.95 12.34
N ALA A 190 -2.96 -5.90 13.10
CA ALA A 190 -2.17 -5.45 14.22
C ALA A 190 -2.10 -6.50 15.34
N GLU A 191 -3.20 -7.17 15.67
CA GLU A 191 -3.20 -8.28 16.64
C GLU A 191 -2.34 -9.44 16.15
N ARG A 192 -2.46 -9.81 14.87
CA ARG A 192 -1.62 -10.87 14.29
C ARG A 192 -0.13 -10.48 14.29
N ALA A 193 0.18 -9.21 14.02
CA ALA A 193 1.54 -8.69 14.10
C ALA A 193 2.09 -8.75 15.54
N ARG A 194 1.27 -8.47 16.57
CA ARG A 194 1.69 -8.64 17.98
C ARG A 194 2.02 -10.09 18.30
N ALA A 195 1.21 -11.04 17.84
CA ALA A 195 1.47 -12.46 18.00
C ALA A 195 2.78 -12.88 17.33
N ASP A 196 3.02 -12.43 16.09
CA ASP A 196 4.25 -12.69 15.34
C ASP A 196 5.51 -12.13 16.00
N LEU A 197 5.36 -11.02 16.70
CA LEU A 197 6.42 -10.38 17.47
C LEU A 197 6.56 -10.96 18.87
N GLY A 198 5.78 -11.97 19.27
CA GLY A 198 5.78 -12.53 20.63
C GLY A 198 5.46 -11.48 21.71
N SER A 199 4.52 -10.58 21.39
CA SER A 199 4.10 -9.45 22.22
C SER A 199 2.64 -9.57 22.70
N GLY A 200 2.02 -10.74 22.48
CA GLY A 200 0.66 -11.09 22.89
C GLY A 200 0.64 -12.18 23.94
#